data_AF-A0A8K0DPH0-F1
#
_entry.id   AF-A0A8K0DPH0-F1
#
_cell.length_a   1.000
_cell.length_b   1.000
_cell.length_c   1.000
_cell.angle_alpha   90.00
_cell.angle_beta   90.00
_cell.angle_gamma   90.00
#
_symmetry.space_group_name_H-M   'P 1'
#
loop_
_entity.id
_entity.type
_entity.pdbx_description
1 polymer ?
#
loop_
_entity_poly.entity_id
_entity_poly.type
_entity_poly.pdbx_seq_one_letter_code
_entity_poly.pdbx_strand_id
1 'polypeptide(L)'
;MGVSTTEEVRDGGVSTESKAPRAGLDRIIAEGYTLMVISDTAKAFSIQYSMLTLTGIWPKKNPSIVYRIRTLLSWISALGIYTIMLIELIHDIHSFTKLPETLYIMATYMGFIIKLLVFSYRKKELLNIIKFLKDPIFKSYPEDLDHHMAKSIKQSVLLASIYRVCVVGLVLCYVIYPILDHKPLPFPLPYDLGKYTLIMYTLQMIGESFSAVNNISLDLMYTCLMGIIAAQLDILSEKITRLEQNDTELTNLSILNELNETAIEKLKNCVKHHMAIISMVNSLERVFTIALFGQFVTSAIVICNTIFDFVL
;
A
#
# COMPACT_ATOMS: atom_id res chain seq x y z
N MET A 1 -10.09 -69.11 53.76
CA MET A 1 -8.71 -69.14 53.21
C MET A 1 -8.80 -68.99 51.71
N GLY A 2 -8.09 -68.03 51.11
CA GLY A 2 -7.81 -67.91 49.66
C GLY A 2 -8.95 -67.33 48.80
N VAL A 3 -9.03 -66.03 48.53
CA VAL A 3 -8.29 -65.17 47.56
C VAL A 3 -8.94 -65.11 46.16
N SER A 4 -9.13 -63.84 45.79
CA SER A 4 -9.66 -63.16 44.61
C SER A 4 -9.07 -63.49 43.22
N THR A 5 -9.93 -63.27 42.20
CA THR A 5 -9.71 -62.75 40.82
C THR A 5 -8.82 -63.49 39.82
N THR A 6 -9.38 -63.82 38.64
CA THR A 6 -8.91 -63.43 37.28
C THR A 6 -9.80 -63.98 36.14
N GLU A 7 -9.99 -63.16 35.08
CA GLU A 7 -10.20 -63.50 33.65
C GLU A 7 -11.55 -64.11 33.19
N GLU A 8 -12.14 -63.88 32.01
CA GLU A 8 -11.87 -63.06 30.81
C GLU A 8 -13.15 -63.01 29.92
N VAL A 9 -13.37 -61.89 29.21
CA VAL A 9 -13.79 -61.74 27.78
C VAL A 9 -15.18 -62.22 27.28
N ARG A 10 -16.00 -61.27 26.75
CA ARG A 10 -16.38 -61.05 25.31
C ARG A 10 -17.60 -60.11 25.22
N ASP A 11 -17.52 -58.83 24.83
CA ASP A 11 -17.29 -58.19 23.52
C ASP A 11 -18.58 -57.91 22.70
N GLY A 12 -18.66 -56.69 22.13
CA GLY A 12 -19.57 -56.39 21.01
C GLY A 12 -20.63 -55.29 21.19
N GLY A 13 -20.23 -54.03 21.47
CA GLY A 13 -21.13 -52.87 21.41
C GLY A 13 -20.40 -51.58 21.01
N VAL A 14 -20.02 -51.46 19.73
CA VAL A 14 -19.40 -50.25 19.17
C VAL A 14 -20.48 -49.24 18.78
N SER A 15 -20.65 -48.17 19.57
CA SER A 15 -21.30 -46.94 19.14
C SER A 15 -20.23 -45.98 18.59
N THR A 16 -20.25 -45.76 17.28
CA THR A 16 -19.45 -44.74 16.59
C THR A 16 -19.96 -43.34 16.93
N GLU A 17 -19.37 -42.67 17.92
CA GLU A 17 -19.54 -41.23 18.09
C GLU A 17 -18.54 -40.47 17.19
N SER A 18 -19.15 -39.81 16.20
CA SER A 18 -18.56 -38.91 15.22
C SER A 18 -17.82 -37.74 15.89
N LYS A 19 -16.49 -37.80 15.92
CA LYS A 19 -15.62 -36.62 16.13
C LYS A 19 -15.42 -35.87 14.81
N ALA A 20 -16.35 -34.98 14.46
CA ALA A 20 -16.07 -33.74 13.71
C ALA A 20 -17.37 -32.93 13.53
N PRO A 21 -17.44 -31.71 14.13
CA PRO A 21 -17.47 -30.53 13.27
C PRO A 21 -16.78 -29.27 13.86
N ARG A 22 -15.94 -29.39 14.90
CA ARG A 22 -15.28 -28.20 15.50
C ARG A 22 -14.24 -27.54 14.59
N ALA A 23 -13.45 -28.31 13.85
CA ALA A 23 -12.41 -27.76 12.98
C ALA A 23 -12.93 -26.92 11.80
N GLY A 24 -14.17 -27.16 11.35
CA GLY A 24 -14.82 -26.35 10.30
C GLY A 24 -15.37 -25.03 10.85
N LEU A 25 -15.95 -25.05 12.04
CA LEU A 25 -16.47 -23.86 12.70
C LEU A 25 -15.33 -22.94 13.17
N ASP A 26 -14.23 -23.49 13.70
CA ASP A 26 -13.04 -22.72 14.06
C ASP A 26 -12.36 -22.11 12.83
N ARG A 27 -12.40 -22.80 11.66
CA ARG A 27 -11.94 -22.25 10.38
C ARG A 27 -12.83 -21.12 9.86
N ILE A 28 -14.15 -21.26 9.96
CA ILE A 28 -15.11 -20.24 9.51
C ILE A 28 -15.09 -19.02 10.45
N ILE A 29 -14.92 -19.23 11.76
CA ILE A 29 -14.72 -18.15 12.73
C ILE A 29 -13.34 -17.51 12.52
N ALA A 30 -12.29 -18.28 12.25
CA ALA A 30 -10.97 -17.74 11.90
C ALA A 30 -11.00 -16.98 10.57
N GLU A 31 -11.71 -17.45 9.53
CA GLU A 31 -11.89 -16.75 8.26
C GLU A 31 -12.79 -15.50 8.41
N GLY A 32 -13.83 -15.57 9.26
CA GLY A 32 -14.71 -14.45 9.62
C GLY A 32 -13.99 -13.36 10.42
N TYR A 33 -13.18 -13.72 11.43
CA TYR A 33 -12.26 -12.82 12.12
C TYR A 33 -11.14 -12.33 11.21
N THR A 34 -10.64 -13.17 10.29
CA THR A 34 -9.64 -12.77 9.29
C THR A 34 -10.21 -11.71 8.35
N LEU A 35 -11.47 -11.82 7.92
CA LEU A 35 -12.18 -10.82 7.12
C LEU A 35 -12.50 -9.54 7.92
N MET A 36 -12.91 -9.69 9.18
CA MET A 36 -13.23 -8.57 10.06
C MET A 36 -11.98 -7.77 10.50
N VAL A 37 -10.80 -8.40 10.55
CA VAL A 37 -9.54 -7.75 10.95
C VAL A 37 -8.69 -7.30 9.75
N ILE A 38 -8.93 -7.85 8.55
CA ILE A 38 -8.57 -7.18 7.30
C ILE A 38 -9.24 -5.79 7.26
N SER A 39 -10.37 -5.57 7.95
CA SER A 39 -11.12 -4.32 7.92
C SER A 39 -10.30 -3.08 8.28
N ASP A 40 -9.58 -3.02 9.42
CA ASP A 40 -9.07 -1.71 9.88
C ASP A 40 -7.72 -1.28 9.28
N THR A 41 -6.71 -2.13 9.24
CA THR A 41 -5.45 -1.78 8.55
C THR A 41 -5.59 -1.84 7.02
N ALA A 42 -6.43 -2.73 6.47
CA ALA A 42 -6.67 -2.70 5.02
C ALA A 42 -7.60 -1.56 4.63
N LYS A 43 -8.46 -1.01 5.50
CA LYS A 43 -9.18 0.26 5.23
C LYS A 43 -8.20 1.36 4.85
N ALA A 44 -7.06 1.46 5.54
CA ALA A 44 -6.08 2.53 5.35
C ALA A 44 -5.64 2.69 3.89
N PHE A 45 -5.44 1.57 3.17
CA PHE A 45 -5.03 1.57 1.77
C PHE A 45 -6.01 0.82 0.84
N SER A 46 -7.25 0.59 1.27
CA SER A 46 -8.26 -0.23 0.58
C SER A 46 -8.57 0.27 -0.83
N ILE A 47 -8.62 1.60 -0.97
CA ILE A 47 -8.92 2.27 -2.23
C ILE A 47 -7.74 2.10 -3.18
N GLN A 48 -6.52 2.32 -2.71
CA GLN A 48 -5.28 2.17 -3.46
C GLN A 48 -5.12 0.72 -3.92
N TYR A 49 -5.38 -0.24 -3.04
CA TYR A 49 -5.43 -1.66 -3.38
C TYR A 49 -6.45 -1.94 -4.49
N SER A 50 -7.66 -1.37 -4.37
CA SER A 50 -8.74 -1.55 -5.34
C SER A 50 -8.37 -0.96 -6.70
N MET A 51 -7.82 0.24 -6.74
CA MET A 51 -7.41 0.93 -7.97
C MET A 51 -6.26 0.22 -8.67
N LEU A 52 -5.19 -0.15 -7.94
CA LEU A 52 -4.07 -0.92 -8.50
C LEU A 52 -4.52 -2.32 -8.94
N THR A 53 -5.50 -2.90 -8.27
CA THR A 53 -6.12 -4.14 -8.72
C THR A 53 -6.91 -3.90 -10.01
N LEU A 54 -7.70 -2.83 -10.09
CA LEU A 54 -8.51 -2.44 -11.25
C LEU A 54 -7.67 -2.18 -12.51
N THR A 55 -6.48 -1.61 -12.38
CA THR A 55 -5.59 -1.37 -13.53
C THR A 55 -4.67 -2.53 -13.84
N GLY A 56 -4.58 -3.52 -12.95
CA GLY A 56 -3.76 -4.71 -13.18
C GLY A 56 -2.32 -4.58 -12.68
N ILE A 57 -1.99 -3.54 -11.92
CA ILE A 57 -0.65 -3.28 -11.39
C ILE A 57 -0.40 -4.05 -10.08
N TRP A 58 -1.45 -4.28 -9.28
CA TRP A 58 -1.31 -4.99 -8.00
C TRP A 58 -0.70 -6.40 -8.17
N PRO A 59 0.28 -6.81 -7.35
CA PRO A 59 0.88 -8.12 -7.52
C PRO A 59 -0.09 -9.26 -7.20
N LYS A 60 -0.30 -10.14 -8.18
CA LYS A 60 -1.02 -11.41 -8.02
C LYS A 60 -0.10 -12.59 -8.34
N LYS A 61 -0.21 -13.67 -7.54
CA LYS A 61 0.59 -14.89 -7.73
C LYS A 61 0.23 -15.60 -9.03
N ASN A 62 -1.08 -15.76 -9.30
CA ASN A 62 -1.62 -16.41 -10.50
C ASN A 62 -2.67 -15.50 -11.15
N PRO A 63 -2.28 -14.51 -11.98
CA PRO A 63 -3.23 -13.61 -12.63
C PRO A 63 -3.95 -14.28 -13.80
N SER A 64 -5.26 -14.01 -13.93
CA SER A 64 -6.05 -14.40 -15.10
C SER A 64 -5.56 -13.68 -16.36
N ILE A 65 -5.92 -14.19 -17.54
CA ILE A 65 -5.56 -13.57 -18.83
C ILE A 65 -6.06 -12.13 -18.92
N VAL A 66 -7.31 -11.87 -18.51
CA VAL A 66 -7.90 -10.52 -18.46
C VAL A 66 -7.07 -9.58 -17.57
N TYR A 67 -6.56 -10.08 -16.45
CA TYR A 67 -5.70 -9.30 -15.56
C TYR A 67 -4.39 -8.92 -16.25
N ARG A 68 -3.76 -9.87 -16.96
CA ARG A 68 -2.52 -9.61 -17.73
C ARG A 68 -2.74 -8.60 -18.84
N ILE A 69 -3.88 -8.67 -19.55
CA ILE A 69 -4.24 -7.68 -20.57
C ILE A 69 -4.35 -6.28 -19.96
N ARG A 70 -5.02 -6.13 -18.81
CA ARG A 70 -5.10 -4.85 -18.10
C ARG A 70 -3.74 -4.32 -17.66
N THR A 71 -2.88 -5.20 -17.15
CA THR A 71 -1.48 -4.85 -16.84
C THR A 71 -0.77 -4.31 -18.09
N LEU A 72 -0.86 -5.03 -19.22
CA LEU A 72 -0.24 -4.62 -20.48
C LEU A 72 -0.78 -3.28 -20.96
N LEU A 73 -2.11 -3.07 -20.92
CA LEU A 73 -2.72 -1.80 -21.30
C LEU A 73 -2.21 -0.64 -20.44
N SER A 74 -2.05 -0.84 -19.13
CA SER A 74 -1.50 0.20 -18.23
C SER A 74 -0.03 0.52 -18.52
N TRP A 75 0.77 -0.47 -18.93
CA TRP A 75 2.15 -0.25 -19.37
C TRP A 75 2.21 0.46 -20.73
N ILE A 76 1.36 0.05 -21.67
CA ILE A 76 1.27 0.66 -23.00
C ILE A 76 0.82 2.12 -22.88
N SER A 77 -0.14 2.44 -22.02
CA SER A 77 -0.56 3.83 -21.82
C SER A 77 0.57 4.70 -21.25
N ALA A 78 1.26 4.21 -20.21
CA ALA A 78 2.34 4.94 -19.56
C ALA A 78 3.53 5.17 -20.50
N LEU A 79 3.99 4.12 -21.19
CA LEU A 79 5.09 4.22 -22.15
C LEU A 79 4.69 4.99 -23.40
N GLY A 80 3.45 4.80 -23.89
CA GLY A 80 2.93 5.49 -25.06
C GLY A 80 2.96 7.01 -24.89
N ILE A 81 2.41 7.52 -23.79
CA ILE A 81 2.42 8.97 -23.51
C ILE A 81 3.85 9.48 -23.36
N TYR A 82 4.72 8.75 -22.65
CA TYR A 82 6.13 9.12 -22.54
C TYR A 82 6.83 9.19 -23.91
N THR A 83 6.57 8.22 -24.81
CA THR A 83 7.15 8.24 -26.16
C THR A 83 6.60 9.36 -27.03
N ILE A 84 5.30 9.69 -26.93
CA ILE A 84 4.69 10.82 -27.64
C ILE A 84 5.39 12.11 -27.24
N MET A 85 5.56 12.34 -25.94
CA MET A 85 6.24 13.52 -25.42
C MET A 85 7.72 13.58 -25.81
N LEU A 86 8.40 12.43 -25.85
CA LEU A 86 9.79 12.37 -26.31
C LEU A 86 9.92 12.75 -27.79
N ILE A 87 8.97 12.33 -28.63
CA ILE A 87 8.95 12.71 -30.05
C ILE A 87 8.68 14.21 -30.19
N GLU A 88 7.71 14.75 -29.44
CA GLU A 88 7.43 16.19 -29.41
C GLU A 88 8.66 17.00 -28.98
N LEU A 89 9.36 16.56 -27.93
CA LEU A 89 10.59 17.19 -27.45
C LEU A 89 11.66 17.25 -28.53
N ILE A 90 11.84 16.17 -29.31
CA ILE A 90 12.84 16.13 -30.39
C ILE A 90 12.42 17.04 -31.55
N HIS A 91 11.13 17.12 -31.86
CA HIS A 91 10.61 17.95 -32.95
C HIS A 91 10.72 19.44 -32.63
N ASP A 92 10.33 19.83 -31.42
CA ASP A 92 10.19 21.23 -31.00
C ASP A 92 11.30 21.69 -30.01
N ILE A 93 12.46 21.04 -30.01
CA ILE A 93 13.57 21.33 -29.08
C ILE A 93 14.05 22.80 -29.14
N HIS A 94 13.85 23.47 -30.27
CA HIS A 94 14.23 24.86 -30.48
C HIS A 94 13.15 25.86 -30.01
N SER A 95 11.95 25.40 -29.66
CA SER A 95 10.87 26.24 -29.16
C SER A 95 10.96 26.38 -27.64
N PHE A 96 11.55 27.47 -27.18
CA PHE A 96 11.65 27.78 -25.75
C PHE A 96 10.28 27.97 -25.07
N THR A 97 9.21 28.20 -25.83
CA THR A 97 7.86 28.40 -25.33
C THR A 97 7.13 27.07 -25.05
N LYS A 98 7.39 26.01 -25.83
CA LYS A 98 6.77 24.68 -25.66
C LYS A 98 7.61 23.71 -24.84
N LEU A 99 8.90 23.98 -24.74
CA LEU A 99 9.86 23.14 -24.04
C LEU A 99 9.50 22.90 -22.56
N PRO A 100 9.07 23.91 -21.76
CA PRO A 100 8.74 23.70 -20.36
C PRO A 100 7.53 22.77 -20.16
N GLU A 101 6.45 22.96 -20.93
CA GLU A 101 5.24 22.13 -20.91
C GLU A 101 5.59 20.66 -21.19
N THR A 102 6.41 20.41 -22.23
CA THR A 102 6.83 19.07 -22.63
C THR A 102 7.73 18.41 -21.58
N LEU A 103 8.72 19.13 -21.05
CA LEU A 103 9.65 18.63 -20.04
C LEU A 103 8.94 18.29 -18.72
N TYR A 104 7.97 19.12 -18.31
CA TYR A 104 7.14 18.87 -17.12
C TYR A 104 6.37 17.54 -17.23
N ILE A 105 5.70 17.29 -18.37
CA ILE A 105 4.93 16.05 -18.59
C ILE A 105 5.89 14.85 -18.65
N MET A 106 6.99 14.97 -19.38
CA MET A 106 7.99 13.90 -19.50
C MET A 106 8.59 13.51 -18.16
N ALA A 107 8.96 14.49 -17.33
CA ALA A 107 9.50 14.24 -16.00
C ALA A 107 8.48 13.49 -15.15
N THR A 108 7.22 13.95 -15.13
CA THR A 108 6.13 13.30 -14.38
C THR A 108 5.93 11.84 -14.79
N TYR A 109 5.90 11.57 -16.10
CA TYR A 109 5.77 10.21 -16.62
C TYR A 109 7.01 9.34 -16.36
N MET A 110 8.21 9.92 -16.41
CA MET A 110 9.44 9.21 -16.02
C MET A 110 9.36 8.76 -14.55
N GLY A 111 8.98 9.65 -13.64
CA GLY A 111 8.76 9.32 -12.23
C GLY A 111 7.74 8.20 -12.05
N PHE A 112 6.61 8.27 -12.76
CA PHE A 112 5.59 7.22 -12.72
C PHE A 112 6.11 5.86 -13.25
N ILE A 113 6.83 5.85 -14.37
CA ILE A 113 7.42 4.62 -14.94
C ILE A 113 8.43 4.00 -13.97
N ILE A 114 9.28 4.81 -13.31
CA ILE A 114 10.21 4.33 -12.28
C ILE A 114 9.44 3.63 -11.16
N LYS A 115 8.35 4.23 -10.66
CA LYS A 115 7.49 3.62 -9.63
C LYS A 115 6.89 2.29 -10.12
N LEU A 116 6.36 2.25 -11.35
CA LEU A 116 5.80 1.02 -11.93
C LEU A 116 6.84 -0.09 -12.04
N LEU A 117 8.05 0.22 -12.48
CA LEU A 117 9.16 -0.73 -12.60
C LEU A 117 9.54 -1.29 -11.24
N VAL A 118 9.77 -0.41 -10.27
CA VAL A 118 10.16 -0.78 -8.90
C VAL A 118 9.08 -1.66 -8.25
N PHE A 119 7.82 -1.24 -8.33
CA PHE A 119 6.69 -1.96 -7.75
C PHE A 119 6.51 -3.35 -8.40
N SER A 120 6.65 -3.43 -9.73
CA SER A 120 6.55 -4.69 -10.47
C SER A 120 7.71 -5.65 -10.16
N TYR A 121 8.94 -5.12 -10.05
CA TYR A 121 10.13 -5.90 -9.72
C TYR A 121 10.11 -6.41 -8.27
N ARG A 122 9.71 -5.55 -7.32
CA ARG A 122 9.71 -5.83 -5.88
C ARG A 122 8.40 -6.44 -5.35
N LYS A 123 7.55 -6.98 -6.24
CA LYS A 123 6.25 -7.58 -5.88
C LYS A 123 6.27 -8.60 -4.73
N LYS A 124 7.34 -9.41 -4.63
CA LYS A 124 7.48 -10.41 -3.57
C LYS A 124 7.66 -9.75 -2.20
N GLU A 125 8.50 -8.73 -2.12
CA GLU A 125 8.73 -7.95 -0.91
C GLU A 125 7.47 -7.20 -0.50
N LEU A 126 6.74 -6.60 -1.47
CA LEU A 126 5.47 -5.95 -1.18
C LEU A 126 4.45 -6.92 -0.57
N LEU A 127 4.29 -8.11 -1.14
CA LEU A 127 3.42 -9.14 -0.58
C LEU A 127 3.89 -9.59 0.81
N ASN A 128 5.19 -9.50 1.11
CA ASN A 128 5.73 -9.78 2.43
C ASN A 128 5.33 -8.69 3.45
N ILE A 129 5.39 -7.41 3.07
CA ILE A 129 4.90 -6.29 3.90
C ILE A 129 3.43 -6.50 4.27
N ILE A 130 2.59 -6.87 3.30
CA ILE A 130 1.17 -7.14 3.56
C ILE A 130 0.97 -8.36 4.47
N LYS A 131 1.90 -9.33 4.47
CA LYS A 131 1.88 -10.44 5.43
C LYS A 131 2.28 -9.99 6.84
N PHE A 132 3.26 -9.10 6.98
CA PHE A 132 3.63 -8.54 8.29
C PHE A 132 2.43 -7.87 8.95
N LEU A 133 1.64 -7.10 8.21
CA LEU A 133 0.39 -6.50 8.73
C LEU A 133 -0.62 -7.52 9.28
N LYS A 134 -0.49 -8.81 8.90
CA LYS A 134 -1.36 -9.89 9.38
C LYS A 134 -0.76 -10.65 10.56
N ASP A 135 0.52 -10.48 10.84
CA ASP A 135 1.23 -11.18 11.91
C ASP A 135 0.62 -10.81 13.28
N PRO A 136 0.33 -11.81 14.15
CA PRO A 136 -0.17 -11.57 15.50
C PRO A 136 0.65 -10.55 16.29
N ILE A 137 1.95 -10.41 16.04
CA ILE A 137 2.80 -9.48 16.79
C ILE A 137 2.36 -8.02 16.65
N PHE A 138 1.79 -7.64 15.50
CA PHE A 138 1.27 -6.29 15.23
C PHE A 138 -0.18 -6.12 15.69
N LYS A 139 -0.79 -7.16 16.25
CA LYS A 139 -2.18 -7.17 16.77
C LYS A 139 -2.26 -7.47 18.26
N SER A 140 -1.22 -8.07 18.82
CA SER A 140 -1.14 -8.46 20.22
C SER A 140 -0.78 -7.24 21.07
N TYR A 141 -1.73 -6.33 21.23
CA TYR A 141 -1.64 -5.21 22.14
C TYR A 141 -3.01 -4.96 22.81
N PRO A 142 -3.03 -4.39 24.04
CA PRO A 142 -4.26 -4.02 24.74
C PRO A 142 -5.21 -3.12 23.92
N GLU A 143 -6.52 -3.37 23.97
CA GLU A 143 -7.54 -2.62 23.19
C GLU A 143 -7.50 -1.10 23.44
N ASP A 144 -7.09 -0.67 24.63
CA ASP A 144 -6.98 0.74 24.97
C ASP A 144 -5.88 1.48 24.17
N LEU A 145 -4.96 0.74 23.54
CA LEU A 145 -3.95 1.28 22.61
C LEU A 145 -4.44 1.38 21.15
N ASP A 146 -5.64 0.89 20.82
CA ASP A 146 -6.19 0.96 19.46
C ASP A 146 -6.33 2.39 18.94
N HIS A 147 -6.41 3.37 19.84
CA HIS A 147 -6.51 4.78 19.49
C HIS A 147 -5.32 5.27 18.63
N HIS A 148 -4.10 4.74 18.84
CA HIS A 148 -2.93 5.06 18.01
C HIS A 148 -3.12 4.61 16.56
N MET A 149 -3.59 3.39 16.38
CA MET A 149 -3.87 2.82 15.06
C MET A 149 -5.02 3.58 14.37
N ALA A 150 -6.12 3.80 15.09
CA ALA A 150 -7.28 4.52 14.58
C ALA A 150 -6.93 5.97 14.16
N LYS A 151 -6.12 6.67 14.96
CA LYS A 151 -5.63 8.01 14.65
C LYS A 151 -4.81 8.02 13.35
N SER A 152 -3.85 7.11 13.22
CA SER A 152 -3.00 7.00 12.04
C SER A 152 -3.79 6.63 10.77
N ILE A 153 -4.74 5.69 10.87
CA ILE A 153 -5.63 5.33 9.76
C ILE A 153 -6.46 6.55 9.35
N LYS A 154 -7.06 7.28 10.31
CA LYS A 154 -7.86 8.47 10.02
C LYS A 154 -7.04 9.55 9.31
N GLN A 155 -5.81 9.82 9.79
CA GLN A 155 -4.89 10.77 9.15
C GLN A 155 -4.51 10.33 7.73
N SER A 156 -4.21 9.05 7.55
CA SER A 156 -3.86 8.47 6.23
C SER A 156 -5.04 8.57 5.25
N VAL A 157 -6.25 8.25 5.70
CA VAL A 157 -7.47 8.35 4.88
C VAL A 157 -7.78 9.80 4.53
N LEU A 158 -7.64 10.74 5.46
CA LEU A 158 -7.83 12.16 5.22
C LEU A 158 -6.82 12.68 4.17
N LEU A 159 -5.53 12.43 4.37
CA LEU A 159 -4.48 12.82 3.43
C LEU A 159 -4.69 12.21 2.05
N ALA A 160 -5.03 10.92 1.99
CA ALA A 160 -5.38 10.25 0.75
C ALA A 160 -6.60 10.87 0.07
N SER A 161 -7.59 11.33 0.82
CA SER A 161 -8.82 11.93 0.28
C SER A 161 -8.54 13.32 -0.30
N ILE A 162 -7.80 14.16 0.42
CA ILE A 162 -7.35 15.48 -0.05
C ILE A 162 -6.54 15.31 -1.35
N TYR A 163 -5.54 14.43 -1.34
CA TYR A 163 -4.68 14.25 -2.51
C TYR A 163 -5.47 13.72 -3.72
N ARG A 164 -6.43 12.81 -3.52
CA ARG A 164 -7.32 12.34 -4.59
C ARG A 164 -8.19 13.45 -5.16
N VAL A 165 -8.76 14.32 -4.32
CA VAL A 165 -9.55 15.47 -4.79
C VAL A 165 -8.70 16.40 -5.64
N CYS A 166 -7.46 16.69 -5.22
CA CYS A 166 -6.52 17.48 -6.01
C CYS A 166 -6.22 16.85 -7.38
N VAL A 167 -5.97 15.53 -7.43
CA VAL A 167 -5.69 14.84 -8.70
C VAL A 167 -6.92 14.78 -9.61
N VAL A 168 -8.12 14.55 -9.06
CA VAL A 168 -9.35 14.63 -9.87
C VAL A 168 -9.52 16.04 -10.45
N GLY A 169 -9.28 17.09 -9.65
CA GLY A 169 -9.27 18.46 -10.13
C GLY A 169 -8.25 18.69 -11.26
N LEU A 170 -7.02 18.19 -11.09
CA LEU A 170 -5.97 18.27 -12.11
C LEU A 170 -6.36 17.57 -13.42
N VAL A 171 -6.88 16.34 -13.34
CA VAL A 171 -7.34 15.59 -14.52
C VAL A 171 -8.48 16.31 -15.23
N LEU A 172 -9.43 16.89 -14.48
CA LEU A 172 -10.50 17.72 -15.07
C LEU A 172 -9.93 18.96 -15.78
N CYS A 173 -8.93 19.62 -15.20
CA CYS A 173 -8.23 20.71 -15.87
C CYS A 173 -7.57 20.25 -17.17
N TYR A 174 -6.94 19.06 -17.21
CA TYR A 174 -6.35 18.50 -18.43
C TYR A 174 -7.39 18.17 -19.51
N VAL A 175 -8.61 17.75 -19.12
CA VAL A 175 -9.71 17.58 -20.07
C VAL A 175 -10.12 18.94 -20.65
N ILE A 176 -10.28 19.95 -19.81
CA ILE A 176 -10.89 21.22 -20.21
C ILE A 176 -9.89 22.14 -20.93
N TYR A 177 -8.61 22.13 -20.53
CA TYR A 177 -7.58 23.05 -21.01
C TYR A 177 -7.46 23.10 -22.55
N PRO A 178 -7.41 21.97 -23.28
CA PRO A 178 -7.33 21.99 -24.73
C PRO A 178 -8.56 22.62 -25.41
N ILE A 179 -9.74 22.49 -24.80
CA ILE A 179 -10.98 23.07 -25.32
C ILE A 179 -10.94 24.60 -25.20
N LEU A 180 -10.43 25.10 -24.08
CA LEU A 180 -10.31 26.55 -23.82
C LEU A 180 -9.24 27.19 -24.69
N ASP A 181 -8.11 26.51 -24.89
CA ASP A 181 -6.96 27.01 -25.67
C ASP A 181 -7.05 26.63 -27.15
N HIS A 182 -8.19 26.10 -27.60
CA HIS A 182 -8.42 25.62 -28.97
C HIS A 182 -7.35 24.63 -29.49
N LYS A 183 -6.71 23.88 -28.58
CA LYS A 183 -5.76 22.81 -28.90
C LYS A 183 -6.53 21.52 -29.30
N PRO A 184 -6.14 20.83 -30.38
CA PRO A 184 -6.85 19.64 -30.86
C PRO A 184 -6.72 18.43 -29.93
N LEU A 185 -5.65 18.37 -29.13
CA LEU A 185 -5.34 17.26 -28.22
C LEU A 185 -4.74 17.79 -26.90
N PRO A 186 -4.98 17.10 -25.76
CA PRO A 186 -4.28 17.34 -24.50
C PRO A 186 -2.78 17.12 -24.61
N PHE A 187 -2.37 16.10 -25.34
CA PHE A 187 -0.99 15.80 -25.63
C PHE A 187 -0.75 15.95 -27.13
N PRO A 188 0.08 16.91 -27.56
CA PRO A 188 0.31 17.17 -28.98
C PRO A 188 0.91 15.94 -29.68
N LEU A 189 0.59 15.83 -30.97
CA LEU A 189 1.15 14.84 -31.88
C LEU A 189 1.72 15.58 -33.10
N PRO A 190 2.85 15.11 -33.65
CA PRO A 190 3.51 15.77 -34.79
C PRO A 190 2.78 15.54 -36.14
N TYR A 191 1.61 14.90 -36.13
CA TYR A 191 0.84 14.59 -37.32
C TYR A 191 -0.63 14.96 -37.13
N ASP A 192 -1.28 15.46 -38.19
CA ASP A 192 -2.72 15.71 -38.18
C ASP A 192 -3.51 14.40 -38.30
N LEU A 193 -4.41 14.19 -37.34
CA LEU A 193 -5.29 13.02 -37.27
C LEU A 193 -6.59 13.20 -38.07
N GLY A 194 -6.91 14.42 -38.49
CA GLY A 194 -8.14 14.74 -39.22
C GLY A 194 -9.40 14.21 -38.52
N LYS A 195 -10.02 13.17 -39.10
CA LYS A 195 -11.25 12.56 -38.57
C LYS A 195 -11.04 11.76 -37.28
N TYR A 196 -9.80 11.35 -36.96
CA TYR A 196 -9.48 10.50 -35.82
C TYR A 196 -9.15 11.29 -34.55
N THR A 197 -9.13 12.62 -34.60
CA THR A 197 -8.76 13.50 -33.47
C THR A 197 -9.60 13.23 -32.22
N LEU A 198 -10.93 13.11 -32.36
CA LEU A 198 -11.82 12.84 -31.22
C LEU A 198 -11.55 11.48 -30.56
N ILE A 199 -11.21 10.46 -31.37
CA ILE A 199 -10.89 9.12 -30.86
C ILE A 199 -9.58 9.17 -30.07
N MET A 200 -8.54 9.80 -30.63
CA MET A 200 -7.27 9.95 -29.93
C MET A 200 -7.43 10.78 -28.65
N TYR A 201 -8.15 11.90 -28.72
CA TYR A 201 -8.47 12.72 -27.55
C TYR A 201 -9.05 11.86 -26.41
N THR A 202 -10.05 11.04 -26.73
CA THR A 202 -10.72 10.17 -25.74
C THR A 202 -9.76 9.13 -25.17
N LEU A 203 -8.93 8.52 -26.01
CA LEU A 203 -7.94 7.53 -25.59
C LEU A 203 -6.84 8.14 -24.69
N GLN A 204 -6.35 9.34 -25.02
CA GLN A 204 -5.39 10.07 -24.18
C GLN A 204 -6.00 10.38 -22.81
N MET A 205 -7.24 10.87 -22.75
CA MET A 205 -7.88 11.18 -21.48
C MET A 205 -8.11 9.96 -20.59
N ILE A 206 -8.54 8.83 -21.18
CA ILE A 206 -8.69 7.57 -20.44
C ILE A 206 -7.34 7.07 -19.95
N GLY A 207 -6.31 7.09 -20.81
CA GLY A 207 -4.95 6.67 -20.47
C GLY A 207 -4.32 7.51 -19.36
N GLU A 208 -4.47 8.84 -19.46
CA GLU A 208 -4.02 9.80 -18.44
C GLU A 208 -4.74 9.54 -17.12
N SER A 209 -6.07 9.41 -17.14
CA SER A 209 -6.85 9.19 -15.92
C SER A 209 -6.41 7.93 -15.17
N PHE A 210 -6.19 6.82 -15.88
CA PHE A 210 -5.67 5.60 -15.27
C PHE A 210 -4.23 5.77 -14.77
N SER A 211 -3.37 6.45 -15.54
CA SER A 211 -1.98 6.69 -15.16
C SER A 211 -1.90 7.56 -13.90
N ALA A 212 -2.66 8.65 -13.83
CA ALA A 212 -2.77 9.53 -12.68
C ALA A 212 -3.25 8.79 -11.43
N VAL A 213 -4.34 8.00 -11.54
CA VAL A 213 -4.88 7.19 -10.43
C VAL A 213 -3.88 6.14 -9.94
N ASN A 214 -3.12 5.53 -10.85
CA ASN A 214 -2.09 4.57 -10.48
C ASN A 214 -0.90 5.24 -9.80
N ASN A 215 -0.42 6.35 -10.34
CA ASN A 215 0.70 7.13 -9.81
C ASN A 215 0.44 7.54 -8.36
N ILE A 216 -0.71 8.17 -8.10
CA ILE A 216 -1.10 8.57 -6.74
C ILE A 216 -1.33 7.35 -5.82
N SER A 217 -1.89 6.25 -6.34
CA SER A 217 -2.12 5.05 -5.52
C SER A 217 -0.83 4.43 -5.01
N LEU A 218 0.26 4.50 -5.79
CA LEU A 218 1.58 4.03 -5.38
C LEU A 218 2.17 4.90 -4.26
N ASP A 219 2.06 6.23 -4.37
CA ASP A 219 2.54 7.15 -3.34
C ASP A 219 1.74 7.02 -2.04
N LEU A 220 0.42 6.94 -2.15
CA LEU A 220 -0.45 6.78 -1.00
C LEU A 220 -0.27 5.42 -0.33
N MET A 221 0.04 4.36 -1.08
CA MET A 221 0.36 3.05 -0.50
C MET A 221 1.57 3.17 0.45
N TYR A 222 2.64 3.83 0.01
CA TYR A 222 3.80 4.07 0.86
C TYR A 222 3.44 4.87 2.11
N THR A 223 2.73 5.99 1.94
CA THR A 223 2.33 6.86 3.05
C THR A 223 1.45 6.14 4.08
N CYS A 224 0.49 5.33 3.64
CA CYS A 224 -0.35 4.53 4.54
C CYS A 224 0.46 3.49 5.31
N LEU A 225 1.40 2.80 4.65
CA LEU A 225 2.26 1.82 5.30
C LEU A 225 3.19 2.46 6.33
N MET A 226 3.76 3.63 6.01
CA MET A 226 4.53 4.44 6.96
C MET A 226 3.68 4.88 8.15
N GLY A 227 2.44 5.31 7.91
CA GLY A 227 1.50 5.65 8.97
C GLY A 227 1.23 4.48 9.92
N ILE A 228 1.04 3.27 9.38
CA ILE A 228 0.86 2.06 10.21
C ILE A 228 2.11 1.77 11.04
N ILE A 229 3.31 1.89 10.45
CA ILE A 229 4.58 1.71 11.17
C ILE A 229 4.71 2.73 12.31
N ALA A 230 4.39 4.00 12.05
CA ALA A 230 4.42 5.04 13.08
C ALA A 230 3.47 4.72 14.24
N ALA A 231 2.24 4.30 13.95
CA ALA A 231 1.31 3.88 15.00
C ALA A 231 1.82 2.68 15.81
N GLN A 232 2.49 1.73 15.17
CA GLN A 232 3.09 0.58 15.87
C GLN A 232 4.26 0.99 16.78
N LEU A 233 5.02 2.03 16.40
CA LEU A 233 6.04 2.63 17.26
C LEU A 233 5.42 3.36 18.46
N ASP A 234 4.33 4.11 18.26
CA ASP A 234 3.61 4.78 19.35
C ASP A 234 3.07 3.76 20.37
N ILE A 235 2.46 2.67 19.88
CA ILE A 235 2.00 1.54 20.70
C ILE A 235 3.16 0.92 21.49
N LEU A 236 4.31 0.69 20.84
CA LEU A 236 5.49 0.13 21.50
C LEU A 236 6.02 1.08 22.58
N SER A 237 6.09 2.38 22.29
CA SER A 237 6.54 3.40 23.23
C SER A 237 5.67 3.39 24.49
N GLU A 238 4.34 3.37 24.33
CA GLU A 238 3.43 3.34 25.46
C GLU A 238 3.50 2.03 26.26
N LYS A 239 3.68 0.89 25.57
CA LYS A 239 3.96 -0.39 26.26
C LYS A 239 5.19 -0.30 27.15
N ILE A 240 6.27 0.31 26.67
CA ILE A 240 7.52 0.46 27.44
C ILE A 240 7.31 1.41 28.64
N THR A 241 6.67 2.56 28.43
CA THR A 241 6.39 3.52 29.52
C THR A 241 5.53 2.90 30.63
N ARG A 242 4.55 2.07 30.28
CA ARG A 242 3.73 1.34 31.27
C ARG A 242 4.52 0.30 32.04
N LEU A 243 5.59 -0.28 31.49
CA LEU A 243 6.44 -1.20 32.24
C LEU A 243 7.22 -0.47 33.33
N GLU A 244 7.79 0.70 33.01
CA GLU A 244 8.52 1.53 33.95
C GLU A 244 7.67 2.00 35.15
N GLN A 245 6.43 2.41 34.88
CA GLN A 245 5.50 2.87 35.93
C GLN A 245 5.11 1.77 36.91
N ASN A 246 4.90 0.54 36.42
CA ASN A 246 4.51 -0.59 37.26
C ASN A 246 5.65 -1.08 38.19
N ASP A 247 6.92 -0.89 37.81
CA ASP A 247 8.07 -1.23 38.65
C ASP A 247 8.28 -0.23 39.80
N THR A 248 7.80 1.01 39.66
CA THR A 248 8.07 2.09 40.63
C THR A 248 7.10 2.08 41.84
N GLU A 249 5.94 1.43 41.72
CA GLU A 249 4.88 1.48 42.75
C GLU A 249 4.91 0.34 43.78
N LEU A 250 5.87 -0.61 43.74
CA LEU A 250 5.73 -1.87 44.47
C LEU A 250 6.76 -2.13 45.58
N THR A 251 6.28 -2.30 46.83
CA THR A 251 7.11 -2.41 48.06
C THR A 251 7.23 -3.85 48.66
N ASN A 252 6.70 -4.90 48.01
CA ASN A 252 6.64 -6.26 48.61
C ASN A 252 7.54 -7.31 47.92
N LEU A 253 8.44 -7.93 48.69
CA LEU A 253 9.54 -8.80 48.24
C LEU A 253 9.13 -10.13 47.55
N SER A 254 8.01 -10.75 47.93
CA SER A 254 7.54 -12.01 47.33
C SER A 254 6.80 -11.79 46.00
N ILE A 255 6.07 -10.68 45.90
CA ILE A 255 5.40 -10.23 44.67
C ILE A 255 6.45 -9.76 43.64
N LEU A 256 7.56 -9.19 44.11
CA LEU A 256 8.67 -8.72 43.27
C LEU A 256 9.29 -9.81 42.39
N ASN A 257 9.37 -11.07 42.84
CA ASN A 257 9.97 -12.15 42.04
C ASN A 257 9.06 -12.63 40.90
N GLU A 258 7.76 -12.87 41.17
CA GLU A 258 6.78 -13.22 40.12
C GLU A 258 6.51 -12.03 39.16
N LEU A 259 6.53 -10.80 39.68
CA LEU A 259 6.45 -9.60 38.86
C LEU A 259 7.70 -9.40 38.00
N ASN A 260 8.90 -9.71 38.51
CA ASN A 260 10.12 -9.64 37.71
C ASN A 260 10.07 -10.60 36.51
N GLU A 261 9.63 -11.85 36.72
CA GLU A 261 9.47 -12.80 35.60
C GLU A 261 8.43 -12.32 34.59
N THR A 262 7.34 -11.74 35.07
CA THR A 262 6.28 -11.17 34.22
C THR A 262 6.75 -9.91 33.48
N ALA A 263 7.51 -9.03 34.12
CA ALA A 263 8.10 -7.82 33.56
C ALA A 263 9.16 -8.17 32.50
N ILE A 264 10.01 -9.16 32.78
CA ILE A 264 10.98 -9.70 31.82
C ILE A 264 10.28 -10.26 30.58
N GLU A 265 9.20 -11.02 30.73
CA GLU A 265 8.46 -11.54 29.57
C GLU A 265 7.75 -10.42 28.78
N LYS A 266 7.18 -9.41 29.45
CA LYS A 266 6.61 -8.24 28.77
C LYS A 266 7.68 -7.43 28.03
N LEU A 267 8.86 -7.23 28.62
CA LEU A 267 10.00 -6.57 27.99
C LEU A 267 10.48 -7.37 26.78
N LYS A 268 10.61 -8.69 26.89
CA LYS A 268 10.95 -9.59 25.79
C LYS A 268 9.94 -9.49 24.65
N ASN A 269 8.65 -9.34 24.95
CA ASN A 269 7.62 -9.12 23.94
C ASN A 269 7.73 -7.73 23.30
N CYS A 270 8.10 -6.69 24.04
CA CYS A 270 8.42 -5.37 23.47
C CYS A 270 9.63 -5.43 22.53
N VAL A 271 10.70 -6.13 22.91
CA VAL A 271 11.88 -6.35 22.05
C VAL A 271 11.49 -7.10 20.77
N LYS A 272 10.70 -8.18 20.88
CA LYS A 272 10.20 -8.89 19.68
C LYS A 272 9.37 -7.97 18.78
N HIS A 273 8.48 -7.16 19.35
CA HIS A 273 7.64 -6.22 18.60
C HIS A 273 8.50 -5.16 17.90
N HIS A 274 9.49 -4.59 18.59
CA HIS A 274 10.45 -3.65 18.01
C HIS A 274 11.24 -4.26 16.84
N MET A 275 11.75 -5.49 17.00
CA MET A 275 12.47 -6.20 15.93
C MET A 275 11.57 -6.49 14.72
N ALA A 276 10.29 -6.79 14.94
CA ALA A 276 9.32 -6.94 13.86
C ALA A 276 9.06 -5.62 13.13
N ILE A 277 8.94 -4.50 13.85
CA ILE A 277 8.81 -3.16 13.25
C ILE A 277 10.04 -2.84 12.39
N ILE A 278 11.26 -3.06 12.88
CA ILE A 278 12.50 -2.86 12.11
C ILE A 278 12.49 -3.71 10.83
N SER A 279 12.08 -4.98 10.92
CA SER A 279 11.97 -5.87 9.74
C SER A 279 10.96 -5.35 8.70
N MET A 280 9.84 -4.79 9.17
CA MET A 280 8.83 -4.17 8.32
C MET A 280 9.36 -2.90 7.64
N VAL A 281 10.04 -2.01 8.37
CA VAL A 281 10.69 -0.80 7.84
C VAL A 281 11.71 -1.17 6.76
N ASN A 282 12.62 -2.11 7.06
CA ASN A 282 13.63 -2.57 6.11
C ASN A 282 12.99 -3.13 4.83
N SER A 283 11.87 -3.85 4.96
CA SER A 283 11.14 -4.39 3.82
C SER A 283 10.50 -3.26 2.99
N LEU A 284 9.94 -2.25 3.66
CA LEU A 284 9.33 -1.09 3.02
C LEU A 284 10.37 -0.25 2.26
N GLU A 285 11.52 0.05 2.87
CA GLU A 285 12.63 0.78 2.23
C GLU A 285 13.14 0.04 1.00
N ARG A 286 13.35 -1.29 1.08
CA ARG A 286 13.77 -2.09 -0.09
C ARG A 286 12.80 -1.99 -1.27
N VAL A 287 11.52 -1.74 -1.01
CA VAL A 287 10.49 -1.57 -2.04
C VAL A 287 10.44 -0.13 -2.53
N PHE A 288 10.39 0.86 -1.64
CA PHE A 288 9.99 2.22 -2.02
C PHE A 288 11.15 3.22 -2.15
N THR A 289 12.35 2.96 -1.65
CA THR A 289 13.44 3.96 -1.64
C THR A 289 13.78 4.48 -3.05
N ILE A 290 13.94 3.59 -4.04
CA ILE A 290 14.25 4.01 -5.42
C ILE A 290 13.10 4.82 -6.02
N ALA A 291 11.85 4.39 -5.77
CA ALA A 291 10.66 5.07 -6.25
C ALA A 291 10.51 6.47 -5.64
N LEU A 292 10.79 6.63 -4.34
CA LEU A 292 10.76 7.91 -3.65
C LEU A 292 11.87 8.84 -4.11
N PHE A 293 13.09 8.32 -4.27
CA PHE A 293 14.19 9.10 -4.83
C PHE A 293 13.84 9.62 -6.23
N GLY A 294 13.32 8.75 -7.11
CA GLY A 294 12.85 9.14 -8.43
C GLY A 294 11.74 10.21 -8.38
N GLN A 295 10.81 10.09 -7.42
CA GLN A 295 9.77 11.08 -7.21
C GLN A 295 10.33 12.44 -6.78
N PHE A 296 11.28 12.49 -5.84
CA PHE A 296 11.88 13.75 -5.41
C PHE A 296 12.67 14.44 -6.52
N VAL A 297 13.47 13.68 -7.28
CA VAL A 297 14.18 14.20 -8.45
C VAL A 297 13.21 14.75 -9.49
N THR A 298 12.15 14.00 -9.79
CA THR A 298 11.10 14.41 -10.72
C THR A 298 10.41 15.69 -10.25
N SER A 299 10.04 15.76 -8.97
CA SER A 299 9.41 16.95 -8.38
C SER A 299 10.33 18.18 -8.46
N ALA A 300 11.64 18.03 -8.22
CA ALA A 300 12.59 19.12 -8.35
C ALA A 300 12.64 19.65 -9.80
N ILE A 301 12.73 18.74 -10.78
CA ILE A 301 12.70 19.12 -12.21
C ILE A 301 11.40 19.84 -12.55
N VAL A 302 10.26 19.31 -12.12
CA VAL A 302 8.93 19.91 -12.33
C VAL A 302 8.87 21.33 -11.75
N ILE A 303 9.25 21.51 -10.49
CA ILE A 303 9.22 22.83 -9.82
C ILE A 303 10.13 23.83 -10.54
N CYS A 304 11.35 23.42 -10.91
CA CYS A 304 12.27 24.27 -11.65
C CYS A 304 11.69 24.70 -13.01
N ASN A 305 11.05 23.79 -13.75
CA ASN A 305 10.40 24.11 -15.02
C ASN A 305 9.21 25.04 -14.82
N THR A 306 8.37 24.82 -13.80
CA THR A 306 7.23 25.70 -13.51
C THR A 306 7.69 27.12 -13.15
N ILE A 307 8.77 27.27 -12.39
CA ILE A 307 9.33 28.60 -12.07
C ILE A 307 9.86 29.28 -13.34
N PHE A 308 10.56 28.52 -14.20
CA PHE A 308 11.07 29.06 -15.46
C PHE A 308 9.93 29.54 -16.37
N ASP A 309 8.87 28.74 -16.52
CA ASP A 309 7.69 29.07 -17.32
C ASP A 309 6.91 30.27 -16.76
N PHE A 310 6.86 30.42 -15.44
CA PHE A 310 6.20 31.57 -14.80
C PHE A 310 6.96 32.90 -14.98
N VAL A 311 8.28 32.83 -15.15
CA VAL A 311 9.14 34.03 -15.28
C VAL A 311 9.27 34.51 -16.73
N LEU A 312 9.07 33.61 -17.70
CA LEU A 312 9.24 33.90 -19.13
C LEU A 312 8.00 34.56 -19.75
#